data_AF-A0A9W4X362-F1
#
_entry.id   AF-A0A9W4X362-F1
#
_cell.length_a   1.000
_cell.length_b   1.000
_cell.length_c   1.000
_cell.angle_alpha   90.00
_cell.angle_beta   90.00
_cell.angle_gamma   90.00
#
_symmetry.space_group_name_H-M   'P 1'
#
loop_
_entity.id
_entity.type
_entity.pdbx_description
1 polymer ?
#
loop_
_entity_poly.entity_id
_entity_poly.type
_entity_poly.pdbx_seq_one_letter_code
_entity_poly.pdbx_strand_id
1 'polypeptide(L)'
;MTGFGEKKEVEPKQKALSIIDSLPGNSLITKTGYITVGTGLLTLAISKELYVFSEDTLLVLSFAWISTIIYRAIKQPINEWADEHISRVNNILRKARDDHKNAVQERIETVGQLGDIVDVTKALFAMSKETATLEAEAFELKQNATATAEVKAVLDSWVRYEASLREREQKALSDYVIERVKQQLKDSRMQQEILNESVNEVE
;
A
#
# COMPACT_ATOMS: atom_id res chain seq x y z
N MET A 1 -64.05 3.64 15.76
CA MET A 1 -64.27 2.52 14.82
C MET A 1 -63.54 1.30 15.35
N THR A 2 -64.30 0.42 15.97
CA THR A 2 -63.86 -0.82 16.63
C THR A 2 -63.71 -1.92 15.59
N GLY A 3 -62.48 -2.23 15.20
CA GLY A 3 -62.17 -3.38 14.36
C GLY A 3 -62.00 -4.62 15.22
N PHE A 4 -63.05 -5.42 15.35
CA PHE A 4 -62.92 -6.80 15.82
C PHE A 4 -62.19 -7.60 14.75
N GLY A 5 -60.90 -7.88 15.00
CA GLY A 5 -60.10 -8.78 14.16
C GLY A 5 -60.63 -10.21 14.27
N GLU A 6 -61.28 -10.67 13.21
CA GLU A 6 -61.71 -12.04 12.97
C GLU A 6 -60.50 -12.99 13.10
N LYS A 7 -60.46 -13.82 14.15
CA LYS A 7 -59.56 -14.98 14.19
C LYS A 7 -60.04 -15.94 13.10
N LYS A 8 -59.32 -16.05 11.98
CA LYS A 8 -59.52 -17.13 11.00
C LYS A 8 -59.43 -18.48 11.73
N GLU A 9 -60.56 -19.14 11.91
CA GLU A 9 -60.61 -20.51 12.44
C GLU A 9 -59.90 -21.41 11.44
N VAL A 10 -58.76 -21.96 11.87
CA VAL A 10 -58.01 -22.95 11.10
C VAL A 10 -58.92 -24.17 10.94
N GLU A 11 -59.07 -24.68 9.72
CA GLU A 11 -59.91 -25.84 9.45
C GLU A 11 -59.48 -27.00 10.37
N PRO A 12 -60.41 -27.65 11.11
CA PRO A 12 -60.07 -28.61 12.15
C PRO A 12 -59.20 -29.76 11.64
N LYS A 13 -59.34 -30.12 10.36
CA LYS A 13 -58.50 -31.10 9.66
C LYS A 13 -57.04 -30.66 9.57
N GLN A 14 -56.78 -29.40 9.25
CA GLN A 14 -55.43 -28.87 9.09
C GLN A 14 -54.72 -28.77 10.46
N LYS A 15 -55.46 -28.46 11.51
CA LYS A 15 -54.93 -28.44 12.88
C LYS A 15 -54.69 -29.83 13.46
N ALA A 16 -55.53 -30.81 13.12
CA ALA A 16 -55.29 -32.21 13.50
C ALA A 16 -54.06 -32.78 12.77
N LEU A 17 -53.89 -32.47 11.48
CA LEU A 17 -52.72 -32.87 10.72
C LEU A 17 -51.43 -32.27 11.28
N SER A 18 -51.43 -30.99 11.69
CA SER A 18 -50.24 -30.38 12.31
C SER A 18 -49.84 -31.01 13.65
N ILE A 19 -50.81 -31.52 14.42
CA ILE A 19 -50.55 -32.28 15.65
C ILE A 19 -49.93 -33.65 15.32
N ILE A 20 -50.48 -34.35 14.33
CA ILE A 20 -49.95 -35.65 13.86
C ILE A 20 -48.53 -35.47 13.31
N ASP A 21 -48.28 -34.42 12.54
CA ASP A 21 -46.99 -34.13 11.92
C ASP A 21 -45.92 -33.74 12.95
N SER A 22 -46.31 -33.14 14.09
CA SER A 22 -45.40 -32.78 15.18
C SER A 22 -44.85 -33.99 15.97
N LEU A 23 -45.45 -35.17 15.82
CA LEU A 23 -44.99 -36.39 16.49
C LEU A 23 -43.74 -36.95 15.82
N PRO A 24 -42.78 -37.50 16.60
CA PRO A 24 -41.57 -38.07 16.04
C PRO A 24 -41.89 -39.28 15.14
N GLY A 25 -41.19 -39.39 14.01
CA GLY A 25 -41.36 -40.49 13.06
C GLY A 25 -41.53 -39.99 11.63
N ASN A 26 -41.05 -40.79 10.67
CA ASN A 26 -40.98 -40.43 9.26
C ASN A 26 -42.13 -41.00 8.40
N SER A 27 -43.09 -41.71 9.02
CA SER A 27 -44.22 -42.36 8.34
C SER A 27 -45.54 -42.06 9.04
N LEU A 28 -46.61 -41.85 8.26
CA LEU A 28 -47.97 -41.61 8.75
C LEU A 28 -48.46 -42.76 9.65
N ILE A 29 -48.13 -44.01 9.31
CA ILE A 29 -48.50 -45.20 10.09
C ILE A 29 -47.87 -45.15 11.48
N THR A 30 -46.61 -44.70 11.57
CA THR A 30 -45.90 -44.57 12.85
C THR A 30 -46.49 -43.42 13.67
N LYS A 31 -46.78 -42.28 13.05
CA LYS A 31 -47.39 -41.11 13.73
C LYS A 31 -48.78 -41.42 14.27
N THR A 32 -49.63 -42.06 13.47
CA THR A 32 -50.95 -42.53 13.93
C THR A 32 -50.82 -43.66 14.95
N GLY A 33 -49.81 -44.52 14.79
CA GLY A 33 -49.49 -45.61 15.71
C GLY A 33 -49.22 -45.10 17.13
N TYR A 34 -48.46 -44.01 17.31
CA TYR A 34 -48.24 -43.43 18.63
C TYR A 34 -49.52 -42.94 19.29
N ILE A 35 -50.40 -42.29 18.54
CA ILE A 35 -51.69 -41.80 19.07
C ILE A 35 -52.58 -43.00 19.43
N THR A 36 -52.72 -43.98 18.53
CA THR A 36 -53.55 -45.17 18.76
C THR A 36 -53.04 -46.00 19.95
N VAL A 37 -51.74 -46.21 20.07
CA VAL A 37 -51.14 -46.91 21.21
C VAL A 37 -51.31 -46.10 22.49
N GLY A 38 -51.06 -44.78 22.46
CA GLY A 38 -51.25 -43.91 23.62
C GLY A 38 -52.69 -43.91 24.13
N THR A 39 -53.66 -43.71 23.24
CA THR A 39 -55.09 -43.79 23.58
C THR A 39 -55.50 -45.20 24.02
N GLY A 40 -54.96 -46.24 23.39
CA GLY A 40 -55.18 -47.64 23.79
C GLY A 40 -54.69 -47.92 25.21
N LEU A 41 -53.49 -47.48 25.57
CA LEU A 41 -52.95 -47.62 26.92
C LEU A 41 -53.76 -46.83 27.95
N LEU A 42 -54.18 -45.60 27.63
CA LEU A 42 -55.01 -44.79 28.52
C LEU A 42 -56.39 -45.41 28.76
N THR A 43 -57.04 -45.88 27.69
CA THR A 43 -58.35 -46.56 27.80
C THR A 43 -58.26 -47.86 28.58
N LEU A 44 -57.18 -48.65 28.40
CA LEU A 44 -56.92 -49.84 29.21
C LEU A 44 -56.62 -49.48 30.67
N ALA A 45 -55.87 -48.41 30.94
CA ALA A 45 -55.55 -47.98 32.30
C ALA A 45 -56.80 -47.56 33.07
N ILE A 46 -57.72 -46.86 32.42
CA ILE A 46 -59.02 -46.47 32.98
C ILE A 46 -59.92 -47.72 33.13
N SER A 47 -60.03 -48.53 32.07
CA SER A 47 -60.94 -49.69 32.06
C SER A 47 -60.56 -50.77 33.07
N LYS A 48 -59.28 -50.89 33.43
CA LYS A 48 -58.79 -51.86 34.42
C LYS A 48 -58.50 -51.23 35.78
N GLU A 49 -58.84 -49.95 35.99
CA GLU A 49 -58.52 -49.19 37.21
C GLU A 49 -57.03 -49.25 37.60
N LEU A 50 -56.14 -49.44 36.62
CA LEU A 50 -54.69 -49.45 36.86
C LEU A 50 -54.20 -48.09 37.36
N TYR A 51 -54.99 -47.03 37.15
CA TYR A 51 -54.79 -45.73 37.75
C TYR A 51 -56.04 -45.32 38.54
N VAL A 52 -55.88 -45.16 39.85
CA VAL A 52 -56.93 -44.74 40.77
C VAL A 52 -56.75 -43.25 41.09
N PHE A 53 -57.81 -42.46 40.91
CA PHE A 53 -57.78 -41.05 41.30
C PHE A 53 -57.70 -40.92 42.83
N SER A 54 -56.51 -40.59 43.31
CA SER A 54 -56.22 -40.25 44.71
C SER A 54 -55.99 -38.74 44.88
N GLU A 55 -55.89 -38.29 46.13
CA GLU A 55 -55.52 -36.91 46.49
C GLU A 55 -54.18 -36.49 45.85
N ASP A 56 -53.21 -37.41 45.76
CA ASP A 56 -51.90 -37.19 45.14
C ASP A 56 -51.98 -36.81 43.65
N THR A 57 -53.07 -37.14 42.96
CA THR A 57 -53.25 -36.81 41.53
C THR A 57 -53.41 -35.30 41.31
N LEU A 58 -54.00 -34.59 42.29
CA LEU A 58 -54.11 -33.14 42.28
C LEU A 58 -52.74 -32.47 42.52
N LEU A 59 -51.90 -33.08 43.36
CA LEU A 59 -50.51 -32.67 43.54
C LEU A 59 -49.71 -32.84 42.24
N VAL A 60 -49.80 -34.00 41.58
CA VAL A 60 -49.11 -34.24 40.31
C VAL A 60 -49.56 -33.25 39.23
N LEU A 61 -50.86 -32.96 39.14
CA LEU A 61 -51.40 -32.02 38.16
C LEU A 61 -50.90 -30.58 38.40
N SER A 62 -50.92 -30.12 39.66
CA SER A 62 -50.43 -28.80 40.03
C SER A 62 -48.91 -28.66 39.82
N PHE A 63 -48.14 -29.70 40.15
CA PHE A 63 -46.71 -29.77 39.87
C PHE A 63 -46.41 -29.71 38.37
N ALA A 64 -47.13 -30.48 37.55
CA ALA A 64 -46.96 -30.46 36.09
C ALA A 64 -47.30 -29.08 35.50
N TRP A 65 -48.31 -28.40 36.03
CA TRP A 65 -48.69 -27.06 35.58
C TRP A 65 -47.61 -26.01 35.92
N ILE A 66 -47.14 -25.99 37.17
CA ILE A 66 -46.05 -25.11 37.61
C ILE A 66 -44.75 -25.41 36.85
N SER A 67 -44.41 -26.69 36.68
CA SER A 67 -43.25 -27.13 35.92
C SER A 67 -43.30 -26.64 34.47
N THR A 68 -44.47 -26.66 33.83
CA THR A 68 -44.65 -26.15 32.46
C THR A 68 -44.40 -24.64 32.37
N ILE A 69 -44.85 -23.87 33.35
CA ILE A 69 -44.62 -22.41 33.41
C ILE A 69 -43.13 -22.12 33.62
N ILE A 70 -42.49 -22.82 34.56
CA ILE A 70 -41.05 -22.68 34.86
C ILE A 70 -40.22 -23.06 33.63
N TYR A 71 -40.55 -24.17 32.98
CA TYR A 71 -39.87 -24.60 31.75
C TYR A 71 -39.94 -23.53 30.66
N ARG A 72 -41.12 -22.93 30.44
CA ARG A 72 -41.28 -21.85 29.46
C ARG A 72 -40.48 -20.61 29.83
N ALA A 73 -40.42 -20.25 31.11
CA ALA A 73 -39.68 -19.08 31.60
C ALA A 73 -38.16 -19.25 31.50
N ILE A 74 -37.63 -20.45 31.79
CA ILE A 74 -36.19 -20.70 31.86
C ILE A 74 -35.59 -21.14 30.50
N LYS A 75 -36.41 -21.69 29.60
CA LYS A 75 -35.92 -22.17 28.29
C LYS A 75 -35.21 -21.09 27.48
N GLN A 76 -35.79 -19.89 27.40
CA GLN A 76 -35.22 -18.80 26.63
C GLN A 76 -33.86 -18.32 27.17
N PRO A 77 -33.71 -17.97 28.46
CA PRO A 77 -32.42 -17.50 28.97
C PRO A 77 -31.33 -18.58 28.93
N ILE A 78 -31.66 -19.87 29.09
CA ILE A 78 -30.67 -20.96 28.94
C ILE A 78 -30.18 -21.05 27.49
N ASN A 79 -31.08 -20.96 26.51
CA ASN A 79 -30.69 -21.02 25.10
C ASN A 79 -29.85 -19.82 24.71
N GLU A 80 -30.25 -18.60 25.10
CA GLU A 80 -29.49 -17.38 24.84
C GLU A 80 -28.08 -17.43 25.47
N TRP A 81 -27.98 -17.92 26.71
CA TRP A 81 -26.70 -18.13 27.38
C TRP A 81 -25.81 -19.15 26.64
N ALA A 82 -26.40 -20.27 26.20
CA ALA A 82 -25.68 -21.29 25.45
C ALA A 82 -25.17 -20.75 24.10
N ASP A 83 -26.02 -20.04 23.35
CA ASP A 83 -25.68 -19.43 22.08
C ASP A 83 -24.60 -18.35 22.23
N GLU A 84 -24.69 -17.52 23.27
CA GLU A 84 -23.67 -16.50 23.57
C GLU A 84 -22.33 -17.15 23.92
N HIS A 85 -22.33 -18.22 24.72
CA HIS A 85 -21.11 -18.94 25.09
C HIS A 85 -20.45 -19.57 23.86
N ILE A 86 -21.24 -20.27 23.03
CA ILE A 86 -20.77 -20.88 21.78
C ILE A 86 -20.21 -19.81 20.83
N SER A 87 -20.92 -18.69 20.67
CA SER A 87 -20.49 -17.56 19.85
C SER A 87 -19.16 -16.97 20.34
N ARG A 88 -19.02 -16.77 21.66
CA ARG A 88 -17.78 -16.25 22.27
C ARG A 88 -16.58 -17.17 22.00
N VAL A 89 -16.75 -18.48 22.21
CA VAL A 89 -15.70 -19.48 21.96
C VAL A 89 -15.33 -19.49 20.48
N ASN A 90 -16.31 -19.54 19.58
CA ASN A 90 -16.07 -19.51 18.14
C ASN A 90 -15.35 -18.23 17.70
N ASN A 91 -15.73 -17.08 18.25
CA ASN A 91 -15.07 -15.81 17.94
C ASN A 91 -13.62 -15.78 18.43
N ILE A 92 -13.33 -16.31 19.62
CA ILE A 92 -11.95 -16.43 20.11
C ILE A 92 -11.13 -17.34 19.20
N LEU A 93 -11.67 -18.51 18.80
CA LEU A 93 -10.96 -19.43 17.91
C LEU A 93 -10.70 -18.81 16.52
N ARG A 94 -11.69 -18.11 15.95
CA ARG A 94 -11.54 -17.42 14.66
C ARG A 94 -10.50 -16.30 14.77
N LYS A 95 -10.58 -15.48 15.81
CA LYS A 95 -9.62 -14.41 16.08
C LYS A 95 -8.21 -14.96 16.28
N ALA A 96 -8.02 -16.00 17.08
CA ALA A 96 -6.72 -16.62 17.29
C ALA A 96 -6.11 -17.16 15.98
N ARG A 97 -6.93 -17.73 15.10
CA ARG A 97 -6.49 -18.20 13.79
C ARG A 97 -6.07 -17.04 12.89
N ASP A 98 -6.85 -15.97 12.86
CA ASP A 98 -6.55 -14.79 12.05
C ASP A 98 -5.31 -14.05 12.59
N ASP A 99 -5.18 -13.88 13.89
CA ASP A 99 -4.01 -13.32 14.56
C ASP A 99 -2.75 -14.17 14.27
N HIS A 100 -2.85 -15.50 14.32
CA HIS A 100 -1.73 -16.37 13.97
C HIS A 100 -1.34 -16.25 12.49
N LYS A 101 -2.33 -16.19 11.59
CA LYS A 101 -2.08 -15.97 10.16
C LYS A 101 -1.37 -14.64 9.92
N ASN A 102 -1.81 -13.57 10.58
CA ASN A 102 -1.19 -12.26 10.47
C ASN A 102 0.25 -12.26 11.02
N ALA A 103 0.48 -12.88 12.18
CA ALA A 103 1.83 -12.99 12.75
C ALA A 103 2.79 -13.81 11.86
N VAL A 104 2.30 -14.85 11.19
CA VAL A 104 3.10 -15.60 10.21
C VAL A 104 3.36 -14.76 8.96
N GLN A 105 2.37 -14.02 8.48
CA GLN A 105 2.52 -13.11 7.33
C GLN A 105 3.57 -12.02 7.59
N GLU A 106 3.52 -11.37 8.75
CA GLU A 106 4.50 -10.36 9.17
C GLU A 106 5.92 -10.93 9.25
N ARG A 107 6.07 -12.16 9.76
CA ARG A 107 7.36 -12.88 9.78
C ARG A 107 7.85 -13.19 8.37
N ILE A 108 6.97 -13.60 7.47
CA ILE A 108 7.31 -13.85 6.06
C ILE A 108 7.78 -12.55 5.40
N GLU A 109 7.10 -11.43 5.63
CA GLU A 109 7.49 -10.13 5.07
C GLU A 109 8.86 -9.68 5.61
N THR A 110 9.08 -9.81 6.92
CA THR A 110 10.37 -9.49 7.56
C THR A 110 11.50 -10.35 7.00
N VAL A 111 11.28 -11.67 6.87
CA VAL A 111 12.28 -12.59 6.30
C VAL A 111 12.46 -12.35 4.80
N GLY A 112 11.40 -11.99 4.08
CA GLY A 112 11.45 -11.63 2.67
C GLY A 112 12.37 -10.44 2.42
N GLN A 113 12.34 -9.41 3.27
CA GLN A 113 13.28 -8.29 3.21
C GLN A 113 14.74 -8.72 3.42
N LEU A 114 14.98 -9.76 4.21
CA LEU A 114 16.31 -10.32 4.43
C LEU A 114 16.77 -11.25 3.31
N GLY A 115 15.87 -11.72 2.44
CA GLY A 115 16.17 -12.60 1.31
C GLY A 115 17.19 -11.97 0.34
N ASP A 116 17.08 -10.66 0.11
CA ASP A 116 17.91 -9.94 -0.86
C ASP A 116 19.21 -9.38 -0.26
N ILE A 117 19.50 -9.65 1.02
CA ILE A 117 20.64 -9.02 1.72
C ILE A 117 21.99 -9.40 1.09
N VAL A 118 22.09 -10.60 0.54
CA VAL A 118 23.31 -11.09 -0.13
C VAL A 118 23.57 -10.31 -1.41
N ASP A 119 22.54 -10.05 -2.21
CA ASP A 119 22.67 -9.33 -3.47
C ASP A 119 22.85 -7.83 -3.25
N VAL A 120 22.17 -7.24 -2.26
CA VAL A 120 22.43 -5.86 -1.81
C VAL A 120 23.88 -5.69 -1.35
N THR A 121 24.41 -6.66 -0.59
CA THR A 121 25.81 -6.61 -0.12
C THR A 121 26.79 -6.71 -1.28
N LYS A 122 26.56 -7.61 -2.24
CA LYS A 122 27.39 -7.71 -3.46
C LYS A 122 27.34 -6.41 -4.27
N ALA A 123 26.15 -5.83 -4.43
CA ALA A 123 25.96 -4.56 -5.12
C ALA A 123 26.71 -3.42 -4.41
N LEU A 124 26.70 -3.38 -3.08
CA LEU A 124 27.44 -2.39 -2.30
C LEU A 124 28.97 -2.50 -2.51
N PHE A 125 29.51 -3.72 -2.52
CA PHE A 125 30.93 -3.94 -2.82
C PHE A 125 31.27 -3.61 -4.28
N ALA A 126 30.40 -3.95 -5.22
CA ALA A 126 30.57 -3.60 -6.63
C ALA A 126 30.58 -2.08 -6.83
N MET A 127 29.62 -1.37 -6.22
CA MET A 127 29.52 0.08 -6.25
C MET A 127 30.74 0.76 -5.63
N SER A 128 31.23 0.24 -4.49
CA SER A 128 32.45 0.72 -3.85
C SER A 128 33.67 0.57 -4.77
N LYS A 129 33.81 -0.57 -5.44
CA LYS A 129 34.89 -0.81 -6.40
C LYS A 129 34.79 0.11 -7.61
N GLU A 130 33.60 0.25 -8.18
CA GLU A 130 33.34 1.13 -9.33
C GLU A 130 33.63 2.60 -9.01
N THR A 131 33.25 3.04 -7.80
CA THR A 131 33.52 4.40 -7.33
C THR A 131 35.02 4.64 -7.23
N ALA A 132 35.78 3.70 -6.65
CA ALA A 132 37.24 3.83 -6.56
C ALA A 132 37.91 3.87 -7.94
N THR A 133 37.43 3.08 -8.92
CA THR A 133 37.97 3.12 -10.29
C THR A 133 37.64 4.44 -10.99
N LEU A 134 36.40 4.92 -10.87
CA LEU A 134 35.98 6.18 -11.48
C LEU A 134 36.69 7.38 -10.85
N GLU A 135 36.94 7.37 -9.54
CA GLU A 135 37.73 8.41 -8.87
C GLU A 135 39.17 8.44 -9.37
N ALA A 136 39.79 7.27 -9.57
CA ALA A 136 41.15 7.18 -10.10
C ALA A 136 41.23 7.71 -11.55
N GLU A 137 40.32 7.30 -12.42
CA GLU A 137 40.24 7.77 -13.81
C GLU A 137 39.97 9.28 -13.87
N ALA A 138 39.04 9.78 -13.04
CA ALA A 138 38.74 11.21 -12.95
C ALA A 138 39.96 12.01 -12.45
N PHE A 139 40.73 11.46 -11.52
CA PHE A 139 41.95 12.09 -11.00
C PHE A 139 43.05 12.17 -12.06
N GLU A 140 43.26 11.10 -12.83
CA GLU A 140 44.21 11.09 -13.95
C GLU A 140 43.80 12.09 -15.04
N LEU A 141 42.53 12.07 -15.45
CA LEU A 141 42.02 13.00 -16.45
C LEU A 141 42.14 14.46 -15.99
N LYS A 142 41.87 14.72 -14.71
CA LYS A 142 42.03 16.05 -14.11
C LYS A 142 43.49 16.51 -14.12
N GLN A 143 44.44 15.64 -13.77
CA GLN A 143 45.87 15.97 -13.84
C GLN A 143 46.30 16.32 -15.28
N ASN A 144 45.89 15.50 -16.26
CA ASN A 144 46.19 15.76 -17.68
C ASN A 144 45.57 17.07 -18.16
N ALA A 145 44.34 17.37 -17.77
CA ALA A 145 43.67 18.62 -18.10
C ALA A 145 44.35 19.84 -17.45
N THR A 146 44.76 19.74 -16.18
CA THR A 146 45.51 20.79 -15.48
C THR A 146 46.86 21.03 -16.14
N ALA A 147 47.64 19.99 -16.44
CA ALA A 147 48.92 20.12 -17.14
C ALA A 147 48.75 20.76 -18.52
N THR A 148 47.73 20.35 -19.29
CA THR A 148 47.42 20.96 -20.59
C THR A 148 47.02 22.43 -20.45
N ALA A 149 46.25 22.77 -19.42
CA ALA A 149 45.85 24.15 -19.14
C ALA A 149 47.05 25.04 -18.76
N GLU A 150 47.98 24.54 -17.96
CA GLU A 150 49.22 25.24 -17.60
C GLU A 150 50.11 25.47 -18.82
N VAL A 151 50.33 24.44 -19.64
CA VAL A 151 51.12 24.56 -20.89
C VAL A 151 50.47 25.57 -21.83
N LYS A 152 49.14 25.51 -21.99
CA LYS A 152 48.39 26.49 -22.79
C LYS A 152 48.54 27.90 -22.24
N ALA A 153 48.41 28.09 -20.92
CA ALA A 153 48.55 29.41 -20.29
C ALA A 153 49.94 30.01 -20.53
N VAL A 154 51.00 29.18 -20.46
CA VAL A 154 52.36 29.59 -20.80
C VAL A 154 52.43 29.98 -22.27
N LEU A 155 51.95 29.14 -23.19
CA LEU A 155 51.96 29.44 -24.63
C LEU A 155 51.19 30.72 -24.98
N ASP A 156 50.00 30.90 -24.41
CA ASP A 156 49.19 32.11 -24.58
C ASP A 156 49.91 33.36 -24.07
N SER A 157 50.71 33.24 -22.99
CA SER A 157 51.54 34.33 -22.48
C SER A 157 52.66 34.72 -23.44
N TRP A 158 53.33 33.74 -24.06
CA TRP A 158 54.35 33.96 -25.08
C TRP A 158 53.77 34.63 -26.33
N VAL A 159 52.62 34.14 -26.81
CA VAL A 159 51.92 34.72 -27.97
C VAL A 159 51.52 36.18 -27.68
N ARG A 160 50.99 36.47 -26.49
CA ARG A 160 50.68 37.85 -26.08
C ARG A 160 51.91 38.74 -25.99
N TYR A 161 53.02 38.22 -25.47
CA TYR A 161 54.29 38.94 -25.42
C TYR A 161 54.80 39.26 -26.83
N GLU A 162 54.80 38.28 -27.74
CA GLU A 162 55.22 38.46 -29.13
C GLU A 162 54.33 39.46 -29.88
N ALA A 163 53.01 39.35 -29.72
CA ALA A 163 52.07 40.32 -30.32
C ALA A 163 52.35 41.75 -29.83
N SER A 164 52.60 41.92 -28.52
CA SER A 164 52.95 43.21 -27.92
C SER A 164 54.29 43.75 -28.41
N LEU A 165 55.28 42.86 -28.62
CA LEU A 165 56.59 43.24 -29.16
C LEU A 165 56.47 43.70 -30.61
N ARG A 166 55.77 42.93 -31.45
CA ARG A 166 55.50 43.28 -32.85
C ARG A 166 54.76 44.61 -32.96
N GLU A 167 53.75 44.85 -32.11
CA GLU A 167 53.04 46.13 -32.07
C GLU A 167 53.97 47.31 -31.70
N ARG A 168 54.85 47.13 -30.71
CA ARG A 168 55.84 48.15 -30.32
C ARG A 168 56.85 48.42 -31.41
N GLU A 169 57.35 47.38 -32.08
CA GLU A 169 58.27 47.51 -33.22
C GLU A 169 57.61 48.23 -34.39
N GLN A 170 56.37 47.86 -34.74
CA GLN A 170 55.59 48.54 -35.77
C GLN A 170 55.35 50.01 -35.43
N LYS A 171 55.05 50.33 -34.17
CA LYS A 171 54.88 51.71 -33.71
C LYS A 171 56.20 52.49 -33.78
N ALA A 172 57.29 51.94 -33.27
CA ALA A 172 58.61 52.57 -33.32
C ALA A 172 59.10 52.78 -34.76
N LEU A 173 58.87 51.81 -35.66
CA LEU A 173 59.18 51.94 -37.08
C LEU A 173 58.33 53.03 -37.74
N SER A 174 57.02 53.08 -37.42
CA SER A 174 56.12 54.12 -37.92
C SER A 174 56.53 55.51 -37.45
N ASP A 175 56.85 55.67 -36.17
CA ASP A 175 57.32 56.94 -35.60
C ASP A 175 58.65 57.37 -36.24
N TYR A 176 59.59 56.44 -36.43
CA TYR A 176 60.87 56.70 -37.11
C TYR A 176 60.68 57.13 -38.57
N VAL A 177 59.81 56.45 -39.32
CA VAL A 177 59.50 56.81 -40.72
C VAL A 177 58.82 58.18 -40.78
N ILE A 178 57.84 58.45 -39.90
CA ILE A 178 57.16 59.75 -39.82
C ILE A 178 58.16 60.86 -39.47
N GLU A 179 59.06 60.64 -38.51
CA GLU A 179 60.07 61.63 -38.13
C GLU A 179 61.07 61.88 -39.27
N ARG A 180 61.54 60.82 -39.94
CA ARG A 180 62.45 60.93 -41.09
C ARG A 180 61.79 61.68 -42.26
N VAL A 181 60.52 61.40 -42.56
CA VAL A 181 59.75 62.15 -43.58
C VAL A 181 59.59 63.61 -43.15
N LYS A 182 59.24 63.88 -41.89
CA LYS A 182 59.16 65.26 -41.36
C LYS A 182 60.49 66.01 -41.43
N GLN A 183 61.62 65.35 -41.20
CA GLN A 183 62.96 65.94 -41.34
C GLN A 183 63.28 66.21 -42.81
N GLN A 184 63.00 65.26 -43.70
CA GLN A 184 63.17 65.42 -45.15
C GLN A 184 62.28 66.54 -45.73
N LEU A 185 61.07 66.74 -45.21
CA LEU A 185 60.19 67.85 -45.57
C LEU A 185 60.73 69.23 -45.12
N LYS A 186 61.71 69.28 -44.21
CA LYS A 186 62.38 70.53 -43.81
C LYS A 186 63.58 70.88 -44.70
N ASP A 187 64.03 69.97 -45.56
CA ASP A 187 65.11 70.25 -46.50
C ASP A 187 64.64 71.17 -47.63
N SER A 188 65.33 72.29 -47.82
CA SER A 188 64.98 73.33 -48.80
C SER A 188 64.94 72.84 -50.25
N ARG A 189 65.67 71.76 -50.58
CA ARG A 189 65.70 71.18 -51.93
C ARG A 189 64.42 70.39 -52.24
N MET A 190 63.94 69.60 -51.28
CA MET A 190 62.70 68.82 -51.46
C MET A 190 61.47 69.74 -51.43
N GLN A 191 61.48 70.80 -50.61
CA GLN A 191 60.40 71.80 -50.63
C GLN A 191 60.26 72.50 -51.98
N GLN A 192 61.38 72.83 -52.64
CA GLN A 192 61.36 73.41 -54.00
C GLN A 192 60.86 72.43 -55.05
N GLU A 193 61.23 71.15 -54.93
CA GLU A 193 60.78 70.09 -55.83
C GLU A 193 59.27 69.84 -55.71
N ILE A 194 58.74 69.76 -54.48
CA ILE A 194 57.30 69.67 -54.22
C ILE A 194 56.57 70.92 -54.71
N LEU A 195 57.13 72.12 -54.50
CA LEU A 195 56.50 73.36 -54.97
C LEU A 195 56.41 73.40 -56.51
N ASN A 196 57.46 72.96 -57.20
CA ASN A 196 57.47 72.87 -58.65
C ASN A 196 56.49 71.80 -59.18
N GLU A 197 56.39 70.65 -58.52
CA GLU A 197 55.41 69.60 -58.86
C GLU A 197 53.98 70.08 -58.61
N SER A 198 53.73 70.79 -57.52
CA SER A 198 52.43 71.38 -57.19
C SER A 198 52.03 72.49 -58.17
N VAL A 199 53.00 73.27 -58.69
CA VAL A 199 52.76 74.29 -59.73
C VAL A 199 52.44 73.62 -61.08
N ASN A 200 53.14 72.54 -61.44
CA ASN A 200 52.86 71.75 -62.64
C ASN A 200 51.50 71.03 -62.59
N GLU A 201 50.97 70.68 -61.42
CA GLU A 201 49.63 70.08 -61.28
C GLU A 201 48.48 71.11 -61.31
N VAL A 202 48.78 72.40 -61.13
CA VAL A 202 47.79 73.49 -61.06
C VAL A 202 47.75 74.33 -62.35
N GLU A 203 48.81 74.35 -63.16
CA GLU A 203 48.79 74.80 -64.57
C GLU A 203 48.14 73.76 -65.51
#